data_AF-A0A2N3AWG2-F1
#
_entry.id   AF-A0A2N3AWG2-F1
#
_cell.length_a   1.000
_cell.length_b   1.000
_cell.length_c   1.000
_cell.angle_alpha   90.00
_cell.angle_beta   90.00
_cell.angle_gamma   90.00
#
_symmetry.space_group_name_H-M   'P 1'
#
loop_
_entity.id
_entity.type
_entity.pdbx_description
1 polymer ?
#
loop_
_entity_poly.entity_id
_entity_poly.type
_entity_poly.pdbx_seq_one_letter_code
_entity_poly.pdbx_strand_id
1 'polypeptide(L)'
;SNSFTDFVAPVLMREHVGADGIIGLDALQDFRVLIDFRNHTIAVEDAAAKQSNRGFEIIVRARHKLGQLLITDALVEGVRATVIIDTGAQSSLGNIALRDRIRAKRAQALVTTDVNGVDLIGQLAFVRSLSIQGLALTDVPLTFADTPAFAALGFANKPVLSLGMQHLALFDRVAIDFARQRVLFDVPQDIARTMREVKRTNQYRSDF
;
A
#
# COMPACT_ATOMS: atom_id res chain seq x y z
N SER A 1 18.45 -12.93 8.52
CA SER A 1 17.05 -12.76 8.07
C SER A 1 16.17 -13.48 9.06
N ASN A 2 15.17 -12.78 9.61
CA ASN A 2 14.15 -13.41 10.43
C ASN A 2 12.90 -13.56 9.57
N SER A 3 12.32 -14.77 9.54
CA SER A 3 11.10 -15.09 8.79
C SER A 3 10.07 -15.62 9.76
N PHE A 4 8.83 -15.13 9.63
CA PHE A 4 7.71 -15.56 10.45
C PHE A 4 6.72 -16.37 9.59
N THR A 5 6.15 -17.42 10.18
CA THR A 5 5.11 -18.30 9.60
C THR A 5 3.90 -18.26 10.52
N ASP A 6 2.69 -18.40 9.95
CA ASP A 6 1.38 -17.99 10.48
C ASP A 6 1.02 -16.54 10.14
N PHE A 7 -0.05 -16.36 9.37
CA PHE A 7 -0.45 -15.08 8.76
C PHE A 7 -1.12 -14.13 9.77
N VAL A 8 -0.50 -13.93 10.95
CA VAL A 8 -0.63 -12.67 11.67
C VAL A 8 0.50 -11.81 11.14
N ALA A 9 0.23 -11.12 10.02
CA ALA A 9 1.22 -10.25 9.41
C ALA A 9 1.68 -9.21 10.44
N PRO A 10 2.99 -9.03 10.68
CA PRO A 10 3.43 -8.00 11.59
C PRO A 10 2.86 -6.66 11.20
N VAL A 11 2.10 -6.12 12.15
CA VAL A 11 1.51 -4.80 12.02
C VAL A 11 2.64 -3.80 12.22
N LEU A 12 2.89 -2.98 11.20
CA LEU A 12 3.87 -1.92 11.28
C LEU A 12 3.25 -0.68 11.94
N MET A 13 3.68 -0.37 13.16
CA MET A 13 3.15 0.73 13.97
C MET A 13 4.23 1.70 14.40
N ARG A 14 3.81 2.88 14.89
CA ARG A 14 4.75 3.89 15.36
C ARG A 14 5.20 3.69 16.82
N GLU A 15 4.50 2.86 17.59
CA GLU A 15 4.71 2.67 19.03
C GLU A 15 5.35 1.30 19.32
N HIS A 16 6.16 1.20 20.38
CA HIS A 16 7.19 0.17 20.62
C HIS A 16 6.76 -1.32 20.51
N VAL A 17 7.74 -2.14 20.11
CA VAL A 17 7.67 -3.59 19.82
C VAL A 17 7.66 -4.46 21.08
N GLY A 18 6.79 -5.47 21.13
CA GLY A 18 6.88 -6.53 22.14
C GLY A 18 5.81 -7.61 21.98
N ALA A 19 6.25 -8.86 21.84
CA ALA A 19 5.52 -10.15 21.91
C ALA A 19 4.31 -10.40 20.98
N ASP A 20 3.61 -9.38 20.50
CA ASP A 20 2.30 -9.53 19.83
C ASP A 20 2.36 -9.47 18.29
N GLY A 21 3.57 -9.55 17.72
CA GLY A 21 3.77 -9.43 16.26
C GLY A 21 3.79 -8.00 15.73
N ILE A 22 3.77 -6.96 16.57
CA ILE A 22 3.84 -5.56 16.11
C ILE A 22 5.30 -5.13 15.94
N ILE A 23 5.64 -4.50 14.80
CA ILE A 23 6.98 -3.97 14.53
C ILE A 23 6.93 -2.43 14.46
N GLY A 24 7.81 -1.78 15.22
CA GLY A 24 7.96 -0.33 15.24
C GLY A 24 8.59 0.18 13.95
N LEU A 25 8.01 1.21 13.33
CA LEU A 25 8.50 1.83 12.09
C LEU A 25 9.89 2.46 12.25
N ASP A 26 10.23 2.94 13.46
CA ASP A 26 11.55 3.49 13.75
C ASP A 26 12.64 2.40 13.74
N ALA A 27 12.29 1.16 14.11
CA ALA A 27 13.21 0.03 14.07
C ALA A 27 13.45 -0.50 12.65
N LEU A 28 12.61 -0.10 11.67
CA LEU A 28 12.66 -0.60 10.30
C LEU A 28 13.42 0.30 9.33
N GLN A 29 13.95 1.45 9.76
CA GLN A 29 14.58 2.42 8.87
C GLN A 29 15.74 1.83 8.07
N ASP A 30 16.48 0.88 8.64
CA ASP A 30 17.61 0.19 7.99
C ASP A 30 17.23 -1.18 7.39
N PHE A 31 15.94 -1.46 7.25
CA PHE A 31 15.44 -2.76 6.81
C PHE A 31 14.54 -2.67 5.58
N ARG A 32 14.42 -3.82 4.92
CA ARG A 32 13.35 -4.15 3.99
C ARG A 32 12.44 -5.17 4.64
N VAL A 33 11.15 -4.90 4.62
CA VAL A 33 10.11 -5.87 4.97
C VAL A 33 9.56 -6.47 3.69
N LEU A 34 9.67 -7.78 3.54
CA LEU A 34 9.08 -8.54 2.44
C LEU A 34 7.86 -9.30 2.96
N ILE A 35 6.70 -9.02 2.38
CA ILE A 35 5.46 -9.75 2.58
C ILE A 35 5.25 -10.64 1.37
N ASP A 36 5.25 -11.96 1.57
CA ASP A 36 4.95 -12.95 0.54
C ASP A 36 3.58 -13.58 0.83
N PHE A 37 2.59 -13.15 0.06
CA PHE A 37 1.20 -13.57 0.24
C PHE A 37 0.96 -15.00 -0.23
N ARG A 38 1.73 -15.50 -1.19
CA ARG A 38 1.62 -16.89 -1.67
C ARG A 38 2.11 -17.87 -0.62
N ASN A 39 3.26 -17.54 -0.02
CA ASN A 39 3.90 -18.40 0.97
C ASN A 39 3.44 -18.09 2.41
N HIS A 40 2.63 -17.05 2.60
CA HIS A 40 2.18 -16.57 3.92
C HIS A 40 3.34 -16.28 4.87
N THR A 41 4.42 -15.69 4.34
CA THR A 41 5.63 -15.38 5.11
C THR A 41 5.93 -13.90 5.11
N ILE A 42 6.45 -13.41 6.23
CA ILE A 42 7.05 -12.08 6.30
C ILE A 42 8.49 -12.19 6.73
N ALA A 43 9.36 -11.54 5.95
CA ALA A 43 10.79 -11.52 6.17
C ALA A 43 11.27 -10.09 6.38
N VAL A 44 12.12 -9.90 7.40
CA VAL A 44 12.83 -8.63 7.62
C VAL A 44 14.29 -8.82 7.25
N GLU A 45 14.74 -8.04 6.28
CA GLU A 45 16.06 -8.13 5.68
C GLU A 45 16.82 -6.82 5.88
N ASP A 46 18.07 -6.90 6.32
CA ASP A 46 18.97 -5.75 6.42
C ASP A 46 19.13 -5.09 5.04
N ALA A 47 18.92 -3.77 4.97
CA ALA A 47 19.04 -3.00 3.74
C ALA A 47 20.47 -2.89 3.21
N ALA A 48 21.49 -3.07 4.05
CA ALA A 48 22.91 -3.12 3.66
C ALA A 48 23.26 -4.41 2.91
N ALA A 49 22.50 -5.49 3.12
CA ALA A 49 22.66 -6.70 2.33
C ALA A 49 22.34 -6.43 0.85
N LYS A 50 22.98 -7.18 -0.06
CA LYS A 50 22.72 -7.07 -1.50
C LYS A 50 21.33 -7.59 -1.83
N GLN A 51 20.34 -6.69 -1.78
CA GLN A 51 18.95 -7.01 -2.06
C GLN A 51 18.69 -6.97 -3.57
N SER A 52 18.14 -8.06 -4.10
CA SER A 52 17.71 -8.13 -5.49
C SER A 52 16.34 -7.48 -5.66
N ASN A 53 16.17 -6.72 -6.73
CA ASN A 53 14.84 -6.28 -7.19
C ASN A 53 14.28 -7.24 -8.26
N ARG A 54 14.98 -8.35 -8.56
CA ARG A 54 14.53 -9.32 -9.56
C ARG A 54 13.22 -9.96 -9.12
N GLY A 55 12.27 -10.03 -10.05
CA GLY A 55 10.93 -10.56 -9.78
C GLY A 55 9.99 -9.56 -9.11
N PHE A 56 10.29 -8.26 -9.16
CA PHE A 56 9.32 -7.21 -8.90
C PHE A 56 9.07 -6.44 -10.19
N GLU A 57 7.82 -6.30 -10.59
CA GLU A 57 7.39 -5.69 -11.85
C GLU A 57 7.28 -4.18 -11.73
N ILE A 58 6.97 -3.71 -10.53
CA ILE A 58 6.65 -2.33 -10.21
C ILE A 58 7.49 -1.89 -9.01
N ILE A 59 8.23 -0.80 -9.16
CA ILE A 59 9.07 -0.21 -8.12
C ILE A 59 8.67 1.25 -8.01
N VAL A 60 8.03 1.59 -6.91
CA VAL A 60 7.46 2.92 -6.68
C VAL A 60 8.30 3.64 -5.64
N ARG A 61 8.71 4.87 -5.97
CA ARG A 61 9.32 5.76 -4.97
C ARG A 61 8.26 6.22 -3.98
N ALA A 62 8.62 6.17 -2.71
CA ALA A 62 7.84 6.67 -1.59
C ALA A 62 8.64 7.75 -0.86
N ARG A 63 7.97 8.45 0.07
CA ARG A 63 8.58 9.41 0.98
C ARG A 63 8.19 9.02 2.39
N HIS A 64 9.16 9.09 3.29
CA HIS A 64 8.88 8.87 4.70
C HIS A 64 8.25 10.13 5.32
N LYS A 65 7.16 9.95 6.08
CA LYS A 65 6.59 11.00 6.92
C LYS A 65 5.97 10.36 8.15
N LEU A 66 6.45 10.75 9.34
CA LEU A 66 5.88 10.32 10.62
C LEU A 66 5.80 8.78 10.77
N GLY A 67 6.84 8.05 10.38
CA GLY A 67 6.86 6.58 10.38
C GLY A 67 6.36 5.96 9.08
N GLN A 68 5.46 6.65 8.37
CA GLN A 68 4.72 6.10 7.25
C GLN A 68 5.43 6.29 5.91
N LEU A 69 5.21 5.37 4.96
CA LEU A 69 5.67 5.50 3.57
C LEU A 69 4.54 5.97 2.67
N LEU A 70 4.78 7.12 2.04
CA LEU A 70 3.81 7.85 1.23
C LEU A 70 4.21 7.83 -0.24
N ILE A 71 3.32 7.37 -1.10
CA ILE A 71 3.43 7.47 -2.54
C ILE A 71 2.59 8.67 -3.00
N THR A 72 3.22 9.72 -3.51
CA THR A 72 2.55 11.01 -3.73
C THR A 72 1.89 11.18 -5.10
N ASP A 73 2.19 10.29 -6.05
CA ASP A 73 1.79 10.42 -7.45
C ASP A 73 0.84 9.29 -7.88
N ALA A 74 -0.16 8.98 -7.05
CA ALA A 74 -1.24 8.07 -7.42
C ALA A 74 -2.43 8.84 -8.03
N LEU A 75 -3.20 8.17 -8.87
CA LEU A 75 -4.47 8.68 -9.39
C LEU A 75 -5.62 7.76 -8.98
N VAL A 76 -6.64 8.33 -8.36
CA VAL A 76 -7.90 7.65 -8.04
C VAL A 76 -8.98 8.31 -8.89
N GLU A 77 -9.54 7.57 -9.86
CA GLU A 77 -10.47 8.12 -10.85
C GLU A 77 -9.99 9.44 -11.51
N GLY A 78 -8.69 9.53 -11.79
CA GLY A 78 -8.06 10.73 -12.36
C GLY A 78 -7.74 11.86 -11.35
N VAL A 79 -8.16 11.73 -10.08
CA VAL A 79 -7.80 12.66 -9.00
C VAL A 79 -6.45 12.27 -8.41
N ARG A 80 -5.50 13.21 -8.38
CA ARG A 80 -4.22 13.00 -7.68
C ARG A 80 -4.44 12.82 -6.19
N ALA A 81 -3.87 11.76 -5.64
CA ALA A 81 -3.94 11.42 -4.23
C ALA A 81 -2.58 10.91 -3.73
N THR A 82 -2.34 11.11 -2.44
CA THR A 82 -1.27 10.38 -1.75
C THR A 82 -1.79 9.00 -1.35
N VAL A 83 -0.97 7.97 -1.52
CA VAL A 83 -1.23 6.62 -1.00
C VAL A 83 -0.28 6.35 0.16
N ILE A 84 -0.81 5.89 1.28
CA ILE A 84 -0.08 5.37 2.43
C ILE A 84 -0.14 3.84 2.36
N ILE A 85 0.97 3.16 2.59
CA ILE A 85 0.96 1.70 2.76
C ILE A 85 0.74 1.40 4.24
N ASP A 86 -0.33 0.68 4.55
CA ASP A 86 -0.80 0.48 5.92
C ASP A 86 -1.05 -1.00 6.18
N THR A 87 0.01 -1.71 6.53
CA THR A 87 -0.03 -3.11 6.91
C THR A 87 -0.77 -3.35 8.23
N GLY A 88 -1.08 -2.28 8.98
CA GLY A 88 -1.86 -2.35 10.19
C GLY A 88 -3.37 -2.40 9.93
N ALA A 89 -3.85 -2.01 8.75
CA ALA A 89 -5.27 -2.06 8.45
C ALA A 89 -5.65 -3.29 7.62
N GLN A 90 -6.79 -3.92 7.91
CA GLN A 90 -7.35 -4.96 7.03
C GLN A 90 -7.96 -4.35 5.76
N SER A 91 -8.84 -3.36 5.95
CA SER A 91 -9.52 -2.66 4.86
C SER A 91 -8.74 -1.42 4.43
N SER A 92 -9.05 -0.88 3.25
CA SER A 92 -8.48 0.38 2.77
C SER A 92 -9.41 1.55 3.03
N LEU A 93 -8.80 2.72 3.27
CA LEU A 93 -9.52 3.88 3.75
C LEU A 93 -9.13 5.15 2.98
N GLY A 94 -10.11 5.83 2.40
CA GLY A 94 -9.96 7.13 1.77
C GLY A 94 -10.43 8.24 2.68
N ASN A 95 -9.81 9.41 2.60
CA ASN A 95 -10.34 10.56 3.34
C ASN A 95 -11.53 11.22 2.63
N ILE A 96 -12.23 12.07 3.37
CA ILE A 96 -13.38 12.82 2.86
C ILE A 96 -12.99 13.73 1.68
N ALA A 97 -11.80 14.36 1.70
CA ALA A 97 -11.34 15.19 0.60
C ALA A 97 -11.17 14.41 -0.71
N LEU A 98 -10.77 13.13 -0.65
CA LEU A 98 -10.71 12.26 -1.82
C LEU A 98 -12.13 11.94 -2.33
N ARG A 99 -13.03 11.50 -1.43
CA ARG A 99 -14.43 11.18 -1.74
C ARG A 99 -15.11 12.31 -2.53
N ASP A 100 -14.95 13.53 -2.02
CA ASP A 100 -15.63 14.70 -2.57
C ASP A 100 -15.07 15.08 -3.96
N ARG A 101 -13.77 14.91 -4.19
CA ARG A 101 -13.14 15.18 -5.49
C ARG A 101 -13.48 14.16 -6.57
N ILE A 102 -13.51 12.87 -6.21
CA ILE A 102 -13.94 11.83 -7.16
C ILE A 102 -15.46 11.82 -7.35
N ARG A 103 -16.20 12.63 -6.58
CA ARG A 103 -17.67 12.70 -6.58
C ARG A 103 -18.27 11.30 -6.45
N ALA A 104 -17.81 10.51 -5.48
CA ALA A 104 -18.28 9.14 -5.26
C ALA A 104 -19.79 9.14 -4.93
N LYS A 105 -20.64 9.05 -5.97
CA LYS A 105 -22.11 9.11 -5.87
C LYS A 105 -22.75 7.79 -5.37
N ARG A 106 -21.96 6.75 -5.07
CA ARG A 106 -22.44 5.39 -4.76
C ARG A 106 -21.96 4.88 -3.40
N ALA A 107 -22.03 5.72 -2.38
CA ALA A 107 -21.62 5.39 -1.02
C ALA A 107 -22.75 4.69 -0.23
N GLN A 108 -22.45 3.55 0.41
CA GLN A 108 -23.30 2.90 1.42
C GLN A 108 -22.61 3.03 2.79
N ALA A 109 -23.36 3.26 3.87
CA ALA A 109 -22.77 3.33 5.21
C ALA A 109 -22.25 1.94 5.65
N LEU A 110 -21.05 1.89 6.21
CA LEU A 110 -20.39 0.68 6.71
C LEU A 110 -19.60 0.99 7.99
N VAL A 111 -19.60 0.07 8.96
CA VAL A 111 -18.72 0.13 10.14
C VAL A 111 -17.58 -0.88 9.94
N THR A 112 -16.33 -0.46 10.12
CA THR A 112 -15.14 -1.32 10.05
C THR A 112 -14.29 -1.11 11.29
N THR A 113 -13.67 -2.17 11.82
CA THR A 113 -12.81 -2.09 13.00
C THR A 113 -11.35 -2.18 12.56
N ASP A 114 -10.50 -1.27 13.03
CA ASP A 114 -9.04 -1.32 12.82
C ASP A 114 -8.39 -2.38 13.74
N VAL A 115 -7.13 -2.76 13.50
CA VAL A 115 -6.40 -3.71 14.36
C VAL A 115 -6.21 -3.21 15.79
N ASN A 116 -6.31 -1.90 16.01
CA ASN A 116 -6.34 -1.28 17.33
C ASN A 116 -7.69 -1.48 18.06
N GLY A 117 -8.67 -2.16 17.45
CA GLY A 117 -10.00 -2.34 18.01
C GLY A 117 -10.88 -1.08 17.95
N VAL A 118 -10.47 -0.06 17.19
CA VAL A 118 -11.23 1.19 17.02
C VAL A 118 -12.23 1.02 15.89
N ASP A 119 -13.51 1.16 16.21
CA ASP A 119 -14.58 1.19 15.21
C ASP A 119 -14.55 2.51 14.43
N LEU A 120 -14.38 2.38 13.13
CA LEU A 120 -14.49 3.45 12.15
C LEU A 120 -15.84 3.33 11.45
N ILE A 121 -16.70 4.33 11.69
CA ILE A 121 -17.93 4.51 10.91
C ILE A 121 -17.55 5.22 9.62
N GLY A 122 -17.77 4.56 8.49
CA GLY A 122 -17.41 5.08 7.17
C GLY A 122 -18.47 4.82 6.11
N GLN A 123 -18.16 5.26 4.90
CA GLN A 123 -18.98 5.02 3.72
C GLN A 123 -18.21 4.15 2.73
N LEU A 124 -18.66 2.91 2.53
CA LEU A 124 -18.11 2.04 1.50
C LEU A 124 -18.57 2.53 0.12
N ALA A 125 -17.62 2.73 -0.79
CA ALA A 125 -17.91 2.90 -2.21
C ALA A 125 -16.87 2.16 -3.04
N PHE A 126 -17.25 1.79 -4.27
CA PHE A 126 -16.31 1.25 -5.24
C PHE A 126 -15.74 2.38 -6.09
N VAL A 127 -14.40 2.52 -6.09
CA VAL A 127 -13.71 3.43 -7.01
C VAL A 127 -13.35 2.67 -8.28
N ARG A 128 -13.67 3.25 -9.44
CA ARG A 128 -13.51 2.59 -10.75
C ARG A 128 -12.06 2.30 -11.10
N SER A 129 -11.15 3.17 -10.65
CA SER A 129 -9.72 3.02 -10.93
C SER A 129 -8.85 3.63 -9.85
N LEU A 130 -7.78 2.92 -9.51
CA LEU A 130 -6.63 3.39 -8.74
C LEU A 130 -5.38 3.06 -9.54
N SER A 131 -4.51 4.03 -9.78
CA SER A 131 -3.25 3.81 -10.48
C SER A 131 -2.06 4.38 -9.73
N ILE A 132 -0.97 3.62 -9.72
CA ILE A 132 0.28 3.93 -9.03
C ILE A 132 1.46 3.48 -9.91
N GLN A 133 2.14 4.41 -10.59
CA GLN A 133 3.33 4.13 -11.44
C GLN A 133 3.29 2.79 -12.21
N GLY A 134 2.34 2.63 -13.13
CA GLY A 134 2.23 1.43 -13.96
C GLY A 134 1.43 0.28 -13.31
N LEU A 135 1.07 0.39 -12.04
CA LEU A 135 -0.01 -0.37 -11.42
C LEU A 135 -1.35 0.29 -11.77
N ALA A 136 -2.34 -0.51 -12.15
CA ALA A 136 -3.72 -0.09 -12.25
C ALA A 136 -4.62 -1.17 -11.63
N LEU A 137 -5.44 -0.76 -10.67
CA LEU A 137 -6.49 -1.57 -10.06
C LEU A 137 -7.84 -0.98 -10.46
N THR A 138 -8.82 -1.84 -10.71
CA THR A 138 -10.20 -1.47 -11.04
C THR A 138 -11.16 -1.96 -9.98
N ASP A 139 -12.31 -1.30 -9.85
CA ASP A 139 -13.39 -1.67 -8.93
C ASP A 139 -12.91 -1.89 -7.49
N VAL A 140 -12.07 -0.97 -7.02
CA VAL A 140 -11.42 -1.04 -5.70
C VAL A 140 -12.43 -0.65 -4.62
N PRO A 141 -12.79 -1.54 -3.68
CA PRO A 141 -13.65 -1.19 -2.55
C PRO A 141 -12.90 -0.25 -1.60
N LEU A 142 -13.51 0.89 -1.27
CA LEU A 142 -12.90 1.87 -0.40
C LEU A 142 -13.89 2.42 0.61
N THR A 143 -13.50 2.37 1.89
CA THR A 143 -14.25 3.03 2.96
C THR A 143 -13.78 4.47 3.06
N PHE A 144 -14.71 5.43 3.07
CA PHE A 144 -14.39 6.83 3.31
C PHE A 144 -14.73 7.24 4.74
N ALA A 145 -13.75 7.79 5.44
CA ALA A 145 -13.93 8.29 6.80
C ALA A 145 -13.08 9.54 7.05
N ASP A 146 -13.47 10.32 8.05
CA ASP A 146 -12.64 11.38 8.62
C ASP A 146 -11.82 10.79 9.77
N THR A 147 -10.49 10.76 9.63
CA THR A 147 -9.61 10.13 10.60
C THR A 147 -8.57 11.14 11.13
N PRO A 148 -8.33 11.18 12.46
CA PRO A 148 -7.28 12.02 13.04
C PRO A 148 -5.88 11.71 12.47
N ALA A 149 -5.63 10.44 12.11
CA ALA A 149 -4.36 9.99 11.56
C ALA A 149 -3.99 10.73 10.25
N PHE A 150 -4.95 10.93 9.34
CA PHE A 150 -4.71 11.69 8.12
C PHE A 150 -4.47 13.18 8.39
N ALA A 151 -5.17 13.77 9.36
CA ALA A 151 -4.94 15.14 9.76
C ALA A 151 -3.52 15.34 10.32
N ALA A 152 -3.04 14.42 11.18
CA ALA A 152 -1.69 14.44 11.73
C ALA A 152 -0.61 14.35 10.63
N LEU A 153 -0.90 13.62 9.54
CA LEU A 153 -0.05 13.54 8.35
C LEU A 153 -0.21 14.74 7.39
N GLY A 154 -1.05 15.73 7.72
CA GLY A 154 -1.27 16.92 6.89
C GLY A 154 -2.20 16.70 5.70
N PHE A 155 -3.06 15.69 5.76
CA PHE A 155 -4.02 15.31 4.71
C PHE A 155 -5.48 15.59 5.08
N ALA A 156 -5.75 16.46 6.07
CA ALA A 156 -7.12 16.87 6.40
C ALA A 156 -7.93 17.34 5.17
N ASN A 157 -7.31 18.18 4.32
CA ASN A 157 -7.96 18.79 3.14
C ASN A 157 -7.34 18.36 1.80
N LYS A 158 -6.55 17.29 1.79
CA LYS A 158 -5.83 16.80 0.60
C LYS A 158 -6.18 15.33 0.38
N PRO A 159 -6.51 14.89 -0.84
CA PRO A 159 -6.85 13.50 -1.12
C PRO A 159 -5.76 12.55 -0.67
N VAL A 160 -6.14 11.61 0.18
CA VAL A 160 -5.27 10.53 0.65
C VAL A 160 -6.05 9.22 0.74
N LEU A 161 -5.34 8.13 0.47
CA LEU A 161 -5.79 6.76 0.57
C LEU A 161 -4.79 5.99 1.45
N SER A 162 -5.26 5.23 2.42
CA SER A 162 -4.49 4.19 3.11
C SER A 162 -4.80 2.84 2.47
N LEU A 163 -3.78 2.14 1.98
CA LEU A 163 -3.89 0.78 1.44
C LEU A 163 -3.60 -0.25 2.53
N GLY A 164 -4.68 -0.92 2.93
CA GLY A 164 -4.69 -2.03 3.87
C GLY A 164 -4.35 -3.38 3.24
N MET A 165 -4.21 -4.38 4.10
CA MET A 165 -3.78 -5.74 3.78
C MET A 165 -4.63 -6.44 2.72
N GLN A 166 -5.95 -6.20 2.68
CA GLN A 166 -6.82 -6.79 1.66
C GLN A 166 -6.39 -6.40 0.23
N HIS A 167 -5.97 -5.16 0.01
CA HIS A 167 -5.52 -4.71 -1.32
C HIS A 167 -4.06 -5.06 -1.57
N LEU A 168 -3.22 -5.08 -0.53
CA LEU A 168 -1.84 -5.53 -0.65
C LEU A 168 -1.76 -7.02 -1.01
N ALA A 169 -2.71 -7.83 -0.54
CA ALA A 169 -2.79 -9.26 -0.84
C ALA A 169 -3.21 -9.59 -2.28
N LEU A 170 -3.56 -8.58 -3.10
CA LEU A 170 -3.75 -8.77 -4.54
C LEU A 170 -2.42 -8.98 -5.30
N PHE A 171 -1.30 -8.67 -4.64
CA PHE A 171 0.04 -8.92 -5.14
C PHE A 171 0.56 -10.26 -4.63
N ASP A 172 1.41 -10.92 -5.43
CA ASP A 172 2.11 -12.13 -4.97
C ASP A 172 3.04 -11.78 -3.81
N ARG A 173 3.75 -10.64 -3.93
CA ARG A 173 4.67 -10.13 -2.90
C ARG A 173 4.69 -8.61 -2.88
N VAL A 174 4.84 -8.05 -1.68
CA VAL A 174 5.09 -6.62 -1.45
C VAL A 174 6.35 -6.45 -0.64
N ALA A 175 7.32 -5.70 -1.15
CA ALA A 175 8.51 -5.31 -0.39
C ALA A 175 8.50 -3.83 -0.06
N ILE A 176 8.65 -3.51 1.21
CA ILE A 176 8.74 -2.16 1.76
C ILE A 176 10.21 -1.93 2.15
N ASP A 177 10.93 -1.17 1.34
CA ASP A 177 12.36 -0.86 1.52
C ASP A 177 12.45 0.55 2.12
N PHE A 178 12.48 0.62 3.46
CA PHE A 178 12.47 1.86 4.22
C PHE A 178 13.73 2.69 3.95
N ALA A 179 14.89 2.04 3.97
CA ALA A 179 16.19 2.66 3.72
C ALA A 179 16.26 3.36 2.35
N ARG A 180 15.68 2.75 1.32
CA ARG A 180 15.67 3.32 -0.04
C ARG A 180 14.35 4.03 -0.40
N GLN A 181 13.46 4.19 0.58
CA GLN A 181 12.17 4.85 0.45
C GLN A 181 11.40 4.42 -0.80
N ARG A 182 11.20 3.10 -0.94
CA ARG A 182 10.51 2.54 -2.10
C ARG A 182 9.66 1.34 -1.72
N VAL A 183 8.60 1.15 -2.48
CA VAL A 183 7.71 0.00 -2.37
C VAL A 183 7.79 -0.77 -3.68
N LEU A 184 7.99 -2.08 -3.57
CA LEU A 184 8.11 -2.97 -4.71
C LEU A 184 6.93 -3.94 -4.70
N PHE A 185 6.32 -4.13 -5.87
CA PHE A 185 5.18 -5.02 -6.05
C PHE A 185 5.53 -6.11 -7.07
N ASP A 186 5.37 -7.36 -6.65
CA ASP A 186 5.39 -8.54 -7.51
C ASP A 186 3.93 -8.90 -7.80
N VAL A 187 3.58 -8.93 -9.08
CA VAL A 187 2.20 -9.17 -9.52
C VAL A 187 2.03 -10.65 -9.91
N PRO A 188 0.79 -11.17 -9.93
CA PRO A 188 0.53 -12.52 -10.44
C PRO A 188 1.17 -12.78 -11.81
N GLN A 189 1.64 -14.02 -12.03
CA GLN A 189 2.53 -14.36 -13.14
C GLN A 189 1.95 -14.05 -14.54
N ASP A 190 0.64 -14.22 -14.71
CA ASP A 190 -0.11 -13.90 -15.93
C ASP A 190 -0.15 -12.39 -16.19
N ILE A 191 -0.35 -11.59 -15.14
CA ILE A 191 -0.24 -10.12 -15.20
C ILE A 191 1.20 -9.71 -15.53
N ALA A 192 2.19 -10.30 -14.86
CA ALA A 192 3.60 -10.01 -15.10
C ALA A 192 4.02 -10.30 -16.55
N ARG A 193 3.53 -11.42 -17.13
CA ARG A 193 3.74 -11.77 -18.54
C ARG A 193 3.17 -10.69 -19.45
N THR A 194 1.91 -10.32 -19.24
CA THR A 194 1.21 -9.29 -20.03
C THR A 194 1.94 -7.95 -19.97
N MET A 195 2.37 -7.51 -18.78
CA MET A 195 3.14 -6.27 -18.61
C MET A 195 4.48 -6.28 -19.36
N ARG A 196 5.18 -7.42 -19.37
CA ARG A 196 6.46 -7.57 -20.09
C ARG A 196 6.26 -7.54 -21.60
N GLU A 197 5.18 -8.13 -22.11
CA GLU A 197 4.81 -8.09 -23.53
C GLU A 197 4.49 -6.65 -23.97
N VAL A 198 3.65 -5.92 -23.22
CA VAL A 198 3.33 -4.51 -23.51
C VAL A 198 4.58 -3.62 -23.50
N LYS A 199 5.47 -3.78 -22.51
CA LYS A 199 6.73 -3.03 -22.45
C LYS A 199 7.61 -3.28 -23.68
N ARG A 200 7.73 -4.53 -24.13
CA ARG A 200 8.49 -4.87 -25.35
C ARG A 200 7.89 -4.21 -26.58
N THR A 201 6.58 -4.32 -26.78
CA THR A 201 5.89 -3.72 -27.93
C THR A 201 6.04 -2.21 -27.98
N ASN A 202 5.95 -1.53 -26.82
CA ASN A 202 6.15 -0.07 -26.76
C ASN A 202 7.59 0.35 -27.04
N GLN A 203 8.58 -0.44 -26.59
CA GLN A 203 9.99 -0.17 -26.87
C GLN A 203 10.29 -0.28 -28.38
N TYR A 204 9.72 -1.27 -29.05
CA TYR A 204 9.83 -1.39 -30.52
C TYR A 204 9.20 -0.21 -31.28
N ARG A 205 8.22 0.49 -30.71
CA ARG A 205 7.55 1.63 -31.36
C ARG A 205 8.24 2.97 -31.12
N SER A 206 9.08 3.09 -30.10
CA SER A 206 9.85 4.31 -29.81
C SER A 206 11.18 4.39 -30.56
N ASP A 207 11.62 3.28 -31.17
CA ASP A 207 12.88 3.16 -31.91
C ASP A 207 12.71 3.43 -33.43
N PHE A 208 11.54 3.92 -33.85
CA PHE A 208 11.20 4.39 -35.21
C PHE A 208 10.64 5.82 -35.14
#